data_AF-A0A4S4NL17-F1
#
_entry.id   AF-A0A4S4NL17-F1
#
_cell.length_a   1.000
_cell.length_b   1.000
_cell.length_c   1.000
_cell.angle_alpha   90.00
_cell.angle_beta   90.00
_cell.angle_gamma   90.00
#
_symmetry.space_group_name_H-M   'P 1'
#
loop_
_entity.id
_entity.type
_entity.pdbx_description
1 polymer ?
#
loop_
_entity_poly.entity_id
_entity_poly.type
_entity_poly.pdbx_seq_one_letter_code
_entity_poly.pdbx_strand_id
1 'polypeptide(L)'
;MTRTELTSYLHALYSGFDPATNRPAGRGSCLADPDVHRGLGHLLRGLADRDTAATAITQPEIDSLTSDLRAMGYEPTATQVAKILIGSASIIDPRLRCLPAFRKYRGVFPRRAIVAALRPYLENSHVEDTFAEPAPDDWEREEFFDTGHFDKLSNEKAEELREEIGQLGLKKATEKLPAYMQRARQRLPRSFEPWTREERGLLIEAMCYTNDSERLAGLFGRSASAIRREGKRLIWQSRQKAA
;
A
#
# COMPACT_ATOMS: atom_id res chain seq x y z
N MET A 1 -32.51 17.55 -3.55
CA MET A 1 -31.24 16.99 -4.03
C MET A 1 -30.29 16.82 -2.85
N THR A 2 -30.05 15.58 -2.43
CA THR A 2 -29.10 15.22 -1.37
C THR A 2 -27.66 15.19 -1.91
N ARG A 3 -26.66 15.17 -1.02
CA ARG A 3 -25.23 15.03 -1.39
C ARG A 3 -24.97 13.74 -2.18
N THR A 4 -25.66 12.67 -1.80
CA THR A 4 -25.61 11.35 -2.43
C THR A 4 -26.24 11.36 -3.83
N GLU A 5 -27.40 12.00 -3.99
CA GLU A 5 -28.05 12.19 -5.29
C GLU A 5 -27.15 13.01 -6.22
N LEU A 6 -26.63 14.15 -5.75
CA LEU A 6 -25.72 15.00 -6.52
C LEU A 6 -24.49 14.22 -6.99
N THR A 7 -23.90 13.41 -6.12
CA THR A 7 -22.71 12.64 -6.50
C THR A 7 -23.05 11.54 -7.50
N SER A 8 -24.18 10.86 -7.35
CA SER A 8 -24.62 9.85 -8.31
C SER A 8 -24.82 10.48 -9.71
N TYR A 9 -25.40 11.68 -9.77
CA TYR A 9 -25.54 12.47 -11.00
C TYR A 9 -24.19 12.85 -11.61
N LEU A 10 -23.30 13.42 -10.79
CA LEU A 10 -21.96 13.80 -11.25
C LEU A 10 -21.14 12.59 -11.70
N HIS A 11 -21.33 11.43 -11.07
CA HIS A 11 -20.66 10.19 -11.44
C HIS A 11 -21.15 9.66 -12.79
N ALA A 12 -22.46 9.70 -13.05
CA ALA A 12 -23.03 9.35 -14.35
C ALA A 12 -22.43 10.25 -15.45
N LEU A 13 -22.43 11.57 -15.23
CA LEU A 13 -21.84 12.53 -16.16
C LEU A 13 -20.34 12.28 -16.37
N TYR A 14 -19.59 12.04 -15.30
CA TYR A 14 -18.16 11.72 -15.37
C TYR A 14 -17.89 10.42 -16.14
N SER A 15 -18.77 9.44 -15.99
CA SER A 15 -18.71 8.16 -16.71
C SER A 15 -19.20 8.26 -18.15
N GLY A 16 -19.62 9.45 -18.60
CA GLY A 16 -20.13 9.68 -19.95
C GLY A 16 -21.57 9.20 -20.16
N PHE A 17 -22.39 9.17 -19.12
CA PHE A 17 -23.81 8.83 -19.17
C PHE A 17 -24.68 10.05 -18.84
N ASP A 18 -25.83 10.15 -19.50
CA ASP A 18 -26.88 11.09 -19.13
C ASP A 18 -27.60 10.58 -17.86
N PRO A 19 -27.56 11.30 -16.73
CA PRO A 19 -28.17 10.87 -15.48
C PRO A 19 -29.70 10.77 -15.53
N ALA A 20 -30.37 11.47 -16.46
CA ALA A 20 -31.83 11.42 -16.57
C ALA A 20 -32.31 10.19 -17.35
N THR A 21 -31.53 9.74 -18.34
CA THR A 21 -31.92 8.65 -19.24
C THR A 21 -31.10 7.38 -19.05
N ASN A 22 -30.02 7.44 -18.26
CA ASN A 22 -29.01 6.40 -18.09
C ASN A 22 -28.42 5.86 -19.41
N ARG A 23 -28.42 6.70 -20.45
CA ARG A 23 -27.87 6.36 -21.77
C ARG A 23 -26.47 6.93 -21.93
N PRO A 24 -25.58 6.28 -22.71
CA PRO A 24 -24.29 6.84 -23.03
C PRO A 24 -24.46 8.17 -23.77
N ALA A 25 -23.65 9.14 -23.43
CA ALA A 25 -23.62 10.42 -24.12
C ALA A 25 -23.15 10.21 -25.57
N GLY A 26 -23.87 10.84 -26.52
CA GLY A 26 -23.61 10.68 -27.95
C GLY A 26 -22.20 11.12 -28.38
N ARG A 27 -21.75 10.62 -29.54
CA ARG A 27 -20.48 11.05 -30.15
C ARG A 27 -20.54 12.57 -30.40
N GLY A 28 -19.72 13.34 -29.69
CA GLY A 28 -19.72 14.81 -29.72
C GLY A 28 -20.15 15.48 -28.41
N SER A 29 -20.47 14.71 -27.37
CA SER A 29 -20.75 15.27 -26.04
C SER A 29 -19.53 15.96 -25.43
N CYS A 30 -19.76 17.09 -24.75
CA CYS A 30 -18.74 17.77 -23.95
C CYS A 30 -18.27 16.93 -22.76
N LEU A 31 -18.95 15.83 -22.40
CA LEU A 31 -18.49 14.93 -21.34
C LEU A 31 -17.19 14.18 -21.71
N ALA A 32 -16.88 14.09 -23.01
CA ALA A 32 -15.61 13.56 -23.50
C ALA A 32 -14.49 14.61 -23.54
N ASP A 33 -14.80 15.88 -23.31
CA ASP A 33 -13.81 16.96 -23.26
C ASP A 33 -12.90 16.78 -22.02
N PRO A 34 -11.56 16.76 -22.18
CA PRO A 34 -10.63 16.59 -21.07
C PRO A 34 -10.78 17.59 -19.94
N ASP A 35 -11.15 18.84 -20.22
CA ASP A 35 -11.27 19.89 -19.22
C ASP A 35 -12.59 19.78 -18.45
N VAL A 36 -13.68 19.44 -19.14
CA VAL A 36 -14.97 19.11 -18.51
C VAL A 36 -14.81 17.88 -17.61
N HIS A 37 -14.17 16.83 -18.11
CA HIS A 37 -13.91 15.60 -17.38
C HIS A 37 -13.05 15.87 -16.13
N ARG A 38 -12.04 16.73 -16.24
CA ARG A 38 -11.21 17.16 -15.09
C ARG A 38 -12.02 17.95 -14.07
N GLY A 39 -12.87 18.88 -14.51
CA GLY A 39 -13.77 19.66 -13.65
C GLY A 39 -14.73 18.78 -12.86
N LEU A 40 -15.39 17.84 -13.54
CA LEU A 40 -16.27 16.84 -12.91
C LEU A 40 -15.50 15.99 -11.88
N GLY A 41 -14.29 15.54 -12.22
CA GLY A 41 -13.44 14.80 -11.29
C GLY A 41 -13.02 15.63 -10.06
N HIS A 42 -12.81 16.94 -10.18
CA HIS A 42 -12.54 17.81 -9.03
C HIS A 42 -13.75 17.96 -8.11
N LEU A 43 -14.95 18.16 -8.68
CA LEU A 43 -16.20 18.23 -7.91
C LEU A 43 -16.48 16.92 -7.18
N LEU A 44 -16.33 15.79 -7.87
CA LEU A 44 -16.48 14.46 -7.27
C LEU A 44 -15.52 14.24 -6.12
N ARG A 45 -14.25 14.62 -6.25
CA ARG A 45 -13.26 14.50 -5.17
C ARG A 45 -13.57 15.40 -3.96
N GLY A 46 -14.12 16.59 -4.20
CA GLY A 46 -14.56 17.48 -3.12
C GLY A 46 -15.79 16.94 -2.36
N LEU A 47 -16.60 16.15 -3.05
CA LEU A 47 -17.81 15.53 -2.48
C LEU A 47 -17.56 14.13 -1.91
N ALA A 48 -16.48 13.46 -2.32
CA ALA A 48 -16.19 12.07 -1.99
C ALA A 48 -16.03 11.79 -0.49
N ASP A 49 -17.01 11.09 0.07
CA ASP A 49 -16.97 10.43 1.37
C ASP A 49 -17.36 8.94 1.25
N ARG A 50 -17.42 8.24 2.38
CA ARG A 50 -17.78 6.81 2.42
C ARG A 50 -19.18 6.55 1.87
N ASP A 51 -20.17 7.33 2.31
CA ASP A 51 -21.59 7.11 2.00
C ASP A 51 -21.87 7.33 0.52
N THR A 52 -21.15 8.28 -0.05
CA THR A 52 -21.16 8.58 -1.47
C THR A 52 -20.60 7.43 -2.33
N ALA A 53 -19.48 6.82 -1.90
CA ALA A 53 -18.92 5.65 -2.59
C ALA A 53 -19.83 4.41 -2.47
N ALA A 54 -20.46 4.21 -1.30
CA ALA A 54 -21.38 3.11 -1.06
C ALA A 54 -22.63 3.16 -1.94
N THR A 55 -23.06 4.37 -2.34
CA THR A 55 -24.21 4.52 -3.24
C THR A 55 -23.83 4.39 -4.71
N ALA A 56 -22.62 4.85 -5.09
CA ALA A 56 -22.16 4.82 -6.47
C ALA A 56 -21.66 3.43 -6.94
N ILE A 57 -21.19 2.59 -6.01
CA ILE A 57 -20.77 1.21 -6.30
C ILE A 57 -21.96 0.30 -6.03
N THR A 58 -22.62 -0.16 -7.10
CA THR A 58 -23.87 -0.92 -6.99
C THR A 58 -23.62 -2.39 -6.71
N GLN A 59 -24.53 -3.05 -5.98
CA GLN A 59 -24.43 -4.47 -5.69
C GLN A 59 -24.31 -5.36 -6.94
N PRO A 60 -25.10 -5.17 -8.02
CA PRO A 60 -24.97 -5.98 -9.23
C PRO A 60 -23.60 -5.86 -9.89
N GLU A 61 -22.95 -4.70 -9.78
CA GLU A 61 -21.60 -4.51 -10.29
C GLU A 61 -20.56 -5.27 -9.47
N ILE A 62 -20.72 -5.28 -8.13
CA ILE A 62 -19.87 -6.07 -7.24
C ILE A 62 -20.04 -7.56 -7.55
N ASP A 63 -21.28 -8.04 -7.71
CA ASP A 63 -21.58 -9.44 -8.02
C ASP A 63 -20.99 -9.86 -9.37
N SER A 64 -21.15 -9.02 -10.40
CA SER A 64 -20.55 -9.26 -11.72
C SER A 64 -19.02 -9.36 -11.65
N LEU A 65 -18.37 -8.38 -11.01
CA LEU A 65 -16.92 -8.34 -10.90
C LEU A 65 -16.36 -9.49 -10.04
N THR A 66 -17.04 -9.87 -8.97
CA THR A 66 -16.62 -11.02 -8.15
C THR A 66 -16.80 -12.34 -8.87
N SER A 67 -17.86 -12.49 -9.66
CA SER A 67 -18.07 -13.65 -10.53
C SER A 67 -16.95 -13.79 -11.56
N ASP A 68 -16.61 -12.69 -12.26
CA ASP A 68 -15.50 -12.66 -13.22
C ASP A 68 -14.17 -13.07 -12.58
N LEU A 69 -13.91 -12.58 -11.37
CA LEU A 69 -12.70 -12.91 -10.62
C LEU A 69 -12.64 -14.37 -10.21
N ARG A 70 -13.75 -14.93 -9.71
CA ARG A 70 -13.83 -16.36 -9.36
C ARG A 70 -13.65 -17.25 -10.58
N ALA A 71 -14.24 -16.88 -11.73
CA ALA A 71 -14.04 -17.60 -12.99
C ALA A 71 -12.58 -17.60 -13.46
N MET A 72 -11.80 -16.59 -13.10
CA MET A 72 -10.36 -16.51 -13.35
C MET A 72 -9.50 -17.22 -12.28
N GLY A 73 -10.12 -17.83 -11.27
CA GLY A 73 -9.45 -18.56 -10.18
C GLY A 73 -9.01 -17.71 -9.00
N TYR A 74 -9.57 -16.50 -8.84
CA TYR A 74 -9.29 -15.64 -7.68
C TYR A 74 -10.34 -15.80 -6.58
N GLU A 75 -9.90 -15.62 -5.34
CA GLU A 75 -10.77 -15.38 -4.19
C GLU A 75 -10.90 -13.85 -3.97
N PRO A 76 -12.02 -13.22 -4.39
CA PRO A 76 -12.10 -11.77 -4.46
C PRO A 76 -12.22 -11.15 -3.06
N THR A 77 -11.25 -10.31 -2.69
CA THR A 77 -11.33 -9.50 -1.47
C THR A 77 -11.71 -8.05 -1.76
N ALA A 78 -12.27 -7.33 -0.78
CA ALA A 78 -12.58 -5.90 -0.91
C ALA A 78 -11.36 -5.07 -1.34
N THR A 79 -10.16 -5.45 -0.89
CA THR A 79 -8.91 -4.81 -1.31
C THR A 79 -8.56 -5.10 -2.77
N GLN A 80 -8.71 -6.34 -3.24
CA GLN A 80 -8.44 -6.70 -4.63
C GLN A 80 -9.44 -6.04 -5.58
N VAL A 81 -10.73 -6.10 -5.26
CA VAL A 81 -11.80 -5.45 -6.00
C VAL A 81 -11.54 -3.93 -6.07
N ALA A 82 -11.21 -3.28 -4.95
CA ALA A 82 -10.85 -1.87 -4.94
C ALA A 82 -9.63 -1.53 -5.83
N LYS A 83 -8.62 -2.41 -5.90
CA LYS A 83 -7.45 -2.21 -6.77
C LYS A 83 -7.85 -2.22 -8.25
N ILE A 84 -8.80 -3.07 -8.64
CA ILE A 84 -9.30 -3.16 -10.02
C ILE A 84 -10.12 -1.92 -10.35
N LEU A 85 -11.08 -1.56 -9.49
CA LEU A 85 -11.94 -0.39 -9.65
C LEU A 85 -11.16 0.94 -9.82
N ILE A 86 -10.01 1.07 -9.16
CA ILE A 86 -9.12 2.25 -9.28
C ILE A 86 -8.08 2.08 -10.41
N GLY A 87 -7.91 0.85 -10.88
CA GLY A 87 -6.86 0.43 -11.81
C GLY A 87 -5.46 0.71 -11.30
N SER A 88 -5.17 0.12 -10.14
CA SER A 88 -3.86 0.18 -9.50
C SER A 88 -2.76 -0.35 -10.44
N ALA A 89 -1.64 0.37 -10.49
CA ALA A 89 -0.44 -0.08 -11.21
C ALA A 89 0.19 -1.35 -10.61
N SER A 90 -0.16 -1.71 -9.37
CA SER A 90 0.31 -2.93 -8.70
C SER A 90 -0.32 -4.22 -9.25
N ILE A 91 -1.35 -4.12 -10.10
CA ILE A 91 -1.96 -5.28 -10.75
C ILE A 91 -1.01 -5.77 -11.83
N ILE A 92 -0.39 -6.93 -11.60
CA ILE A 92 0.54 -7.57 -12.53
C ILE A 92 -0.22 -8.35 -13.60
N ASP A 93 -1.26 -9.10 -13.22
CA ASP A 93 -2.03 -9.93 -14.16
C ASP A 93 -2.73 -9.06 -15.24
N PRO A 94 -2.38 -9.22 -16.52
CA PRO A 94 -3.00 -8.47 -17.62
C PRO A 94 -4.50 -8.74 -17.77
N ARG A 95 -4.99 -9.94 -17.44
CA ARG A 95 -6.41 -10.33 -17.55
C ARG A 95 -7.30 -9.45 -16.68
N LEU A 96 -6.82 -9.08 -15.50
CA LEU A 96 -7.50 -8.16 -14.58
C LEU A 96 -7.59 -6.73 -15.11
N ARG A 97 -6.68 -6.33 -16.03
CA ARG A 97 -6.71 -5.00 -16.67
C ARG A 97 -7.70 -4.92 -17.83
N CYS A 98 -8.14 -6.07 -18.34
CA CYS A 98 -9.14 -6.18 -19.40
C CYS A 98 -10.58 -6.22 -18.88
N LEU A 99 -10.77 -6.29 -17.55
CA LEU A 99 -12.08 -6.28 -16.94
C LEU A 99 -12.82 -4.96 -17.23
N PRO A 100 -14.14 -4.99 -17.52
CA PRO A 100 -14.93 -3.77 -17.75
C PRO A 100 -14.89 -2.78 -16.58
N ALA A 101 -14.73 -3.29 -15.35
CA ALA A 101 -14.66 -2.49 -14.14
C ALA A 101 -13.28 -1.86 -13.89
N PHE A 102 -12.26 -2.21 -14.67
CA PHE A 102 -10.89 -1.71 -14.47
C PHE A 102 -10.82 -0.18 -14.68
N ARG A 103 -10.29 0.54 -13.69
CA ARG A 103 -10.19 2.02 -13.66
C ARG A 103 -11.52 2.79 -13.61
N LYS A 104 -12.67 2.13 -13.50
CA LYS A 104 -13.98 2.79 -13.53
C LYS A 104 -14.11 3.94 -12.53
N TYR A 105 -13.54 3.79 -11.33
CA TYR A 105 -13.58 4.78 -10.25
C TYR A 105 -12.23 5.49 -10.03
N ARG A 106 -11.31 5.41 -11.00
CA ARG A 106 -9.99 6.01 -10.90
C ARG A 106 -10.10 7.53 -10.76
N GLY A 107 -9.62 8.06 -9.64
CA GLY A 107 -9.64 9.50 -9.39
C GLY A 107 -11.01 10.07 -9.00
N VAL A 108 -12.05 9.24 -8.98
CA VAL A 108 -13.40 9.57 -8.50
C VAL A 108 -13.45 9.47 -6.97
N PHE A 109 -13.14 8.27 -6.45
CA PHE A 109 -13.15 8.00 -5.02
C PHE A 109 -11.75 7.65 -4.52
N PRO A 110 -11.38 8.08 -3.30
CA PRO A 110 -10.15 7.62 -2.68
C PRO A 110 -10.26 6.12 -2.35
N ARG A 111 -9.14 5.39 -2.44
CA ARG A 111 -9.12 3.94 -2.20
C ARG A 111 -9.80 3.52 -0.90
N ARG A 112 -9.60 4.28 0.18
CA ARG A 112 -10.22 4.02 1.49
C ARG A 112 -11.74 4.02 1.46
N ALA A 113 -12.37 4.90 0.67
CA ALA A 113 -13.81 4.99 0.56
C ALA A 113 -14.38 3.80 -0.22
N ILE A 114 -13.72 3.41 -1.32
CA ILE A 114 -14.08 2.22 -2.11
C ILE A 114 -13.98 0.95 -1.25
N VAL A 115 -12.88 0.76 -0.53
CA VAL A 115 -12.72 -0.40 0.36
C VAL A 115 -13.83 -0.44 1.42
N ALA A 116 -14.12 0.69 2.06
CA ALA A 116 -15.17 0.79 3.08
C ALA A 116 -16.58 0.56 2.51
N ALA A 117 -16.82 0.89 1.24
CA ALA A 117 -18.08 0.64 0.53
C ALA A 117 -18.25 -0.83 0.12
N LEU A 118 -17.17 -1.50 -0.26
CA LEU A 118 -17.16 -2.92 -0.64
C LEU A 118 -17.25 -3.87 0.56
N ARG A 119 -16.80 -3.39 1.72
CA ARG A 119 -16.72 -4.13 2.96
C ARG A 119 -18.00 -4.94 3.29
N PRO A 120 -19.20 -4.33 3.36
CA PRO A 120 -20.41 -5.05 3.76
C PRO A 120 -20.86 -6.15 2.79
N TYR A 121 -20.38 -6.09 1.55
CA TYR A 121 -20.82 -6.99 0.47
C TYR A 121 -19.88 -8.18 0.29
N LEU A 122 -18.59 -8.02 0.59
CA LEU A 122 -17.58 -9.04 0.35
C LEU A 122 -17.14 -9.77 1.62
N GLU A 123 -17.36 -9.18 2.80
CA GLU A 123 -17.05 -9.82 4.08
C GLU A 123 -18.19 -10.70 4.63
N ASN A 124 -19.37 -10.72 3.96
CA ASN A 124 -20.51 -11.59 4.33
C ASN A 124 -20.53 -12.95 3.59
N SER A 125 -19.57 -13.26 2.73
CA SER A 125 -19.57 -14.50 1.92
C SER A 125 -18.34 -15.40 2.11
N HIS A 126 -17.36 -15.02 2.92
CA HIS A 126 -16.31 -15.91 3.37
C HIS A 126 -15.96 -15.60 4.82
N VAL A 127 -15.96 -16.68 5.60
CA VAL A 127 -15.41 -16.86 6.94
C VAL A 127 -14.35 -15.82 7.30
N GLU A 128 -14.60 -15.14 8.42
CA GLU A 128 -13.64 -14.31 9.14
C GLU A 128 -12.97 -13.22 8.30
N ASP A 129 -13.60 -12.04 8.29
CA ASP A 129 -12.84 -10.80 8.38
C ASP A 129 -12.13 -10.77 9.75
N THR A 130 -11.11 -11.63 9.89
CA THR A 130 -10.04 -11.32 10.80
C THR A 130 -9.31 -10.15 10.17
N PHE A 131 -9.69 -8.95 10.61
CA PHE A 131 -8.72 -7.97 11.11
C PHE A 131 -7.84 -8.56 12.25
N ALA A 132 -7.47 -9.83 12.20
CA ALA A 132 -6.17 -10.19 12.70
C ALA A 132 -5.22 -9.53 11.71
N GLU A 133 -4.40 -8.62 12.20
CA GLU A 133 -3.06 -8.47 11.66
C GLU A 133 -2.59 -9.87 11.19
N PRO A 134 -2.09 -10.04 9.95
CA PRO A 134 -1.65 -11.36 9.48
C PRO A 134 -0.89 -11.97 10.63
N ALA A 135 -1.37 -13.09 11.20
CA ALA A 135 -0.96 -13.54 12.53
C ALA A 135 0.54 -13.33 12.60
N PRO A 136 1.01 -12.37 13.43
CA PRO A 136 2.32 -11.73 13.23
C PRO A 136 3.28 -12.84 12.91
N ASP A 137 3.86 -12.85 11.70
CA ASP A 137 4.83 -13.88 11.32
C ASP A 137 5.67 -14.09 12.58
N ASP A 138 5.89 -15.32 13.07
CA ASP A 138 6.32 -15.53 14.46
C ASP A 138 7.51 -14.65 14.93
N TRP A 139 8.31 -14.14 13.99
CA TRP A 139 9.30 -13.10 14.21
C TRP A 139 8.78 -11.72 14.68
N GLU A 140 7.60 -11.24 14.31
CA GLU A 140 7.03 -9.96 14.73
C GLU A 140 6.79 -9.89 16.25
N ARG A 141 6.54 -11.07 16.87
CA ARG A 141 6.40 -11.24 18.32
C ARG A 141 7.72 -11.12 19.09
N GLU A 142 8.86 -11.02 18.42
CA GLU A 142 10.15 -10.86 19.08
C GLU A 142 10.22 -9.54 19.85
N GLU A 143 10.39 -9.60 21.16
CA GLU A 143 10.33 -8.42 22.06
C GLU A 143 11.69 -7.72 22.23
N PHE A 144 12.75 -8.12 21.53
CA PHE A 144 14.12 -7.62 21.76
C PHE A 144 14.25 -6.07 21.79
N PHE A 145 13.51 -5.37 20.93
CA PHE A 145 13.50 -3.90 20.87
C PHE A 145 12.47 -3.25 21.81
N ASP A 146 11.71 -4.07 22.54
CA ASP A 146 10.61 -3.69 23.43
C ASP A 146 10.93 -4.03 24.91
N THR A 147 11.97 -4.84 25.16
CA THR A 147 12.49 -5.11 26.50
C THR A 147 13.21 -3.90 27.10
N GLY A 148 13.65 -4.01 28.36
CA GLY A 148 14.42 -2.99 29.03
C GLY A 148 15.56 -2.46 28.17
N HIS A 149 15.60 -1.14 27.99
CA HIS A 149 16.60 -0.46 27.18
C HIS A 149 18.01 -0.76 27.71
N PHE A 150 18.90 -1.19 26.82
CA PHE A 150 20.33 -1.26 27.08
C PHE A 150 21.09 -0.71 25.90
N ASP A 151 22.13 0.07 26.22
CA ASP A 151 23.05 0.60 25.23
C ASP A 151 24.47 0.56 25.81
N LYS A 152 25.24 -0.39 25.32
CA LYS A 152 26.66 -0.61 25.63
C LYS A 152 27.53 -0.35 24.40
N LEU A 153 26.97 0.25 23.35
CA LEU A 153 27.71 0.51 22.12
C LEU A 153 28.62 1.72 22.34
N SER A 154 29.93 1.48 22.42
CA SER A 154 30.91 2.56 22.55
C SER A 154 30.94 3.41 21.27
N ASN A 155 31.46 4.63 21.38
CA ASN A 155 31.57 5.51 20.21
C ASN A 155 32.59 4.96 19.20
N GLU A 156 33.69 4.38 19.67
CA GLU A 156 34.71 3.76 18.82
C GLU A 156 34.12 2.62 18.00
N LYS A 157 33.36 1.71 18.65
CA LYS A 157 32.71 0.60 17.95
C LYS A 157 31.60 1.07 17.01
N ALA A 158 30.90 2.15 17.38
CA ALA A 158 29.90 2.76 16.52
C ALA A 158 30.52 3.35 15.24
N GLU A 159 31.69 4.00 15.34
CA GLU A 159 32.42 4.48 14.17
C GLU A 159 32.92 3.33 13.28
N GLU A 160 33.51 2.28 13.88
CA GLU A 160 33.94 1.08 13.16
C GLU A 160 32.78 0.46 12.35
N LEU A 161 31.62 0.24 12.98
CA LEU A 161 30.43 -0.26 12.30
C LEU A 161 29.96 0.67 11.18
N ARG A 162 30.01 1.99 11.39
CA ARG A 162 29.61 2.97 10.37
C ARG A 162 30.54 2.92 9.15
N GLU A 163 31.84 2.77 9.36
CA GLU A 163 32.82 2.62 8.29
C GLU A 163 32.56 1.33 7.49
N GLU A 164 32.36 0.20 8.17
CA GLU A 164 32.08 -1.09 7.52
C GLU A 164 30.78 -1.06 6.71
N ILE A 165 29.70 -0.47 7.27
CA ILE A 165 28.43 -0.27 6.56
C ILE A 165 28.62 0.64 5.33
N GLY A 166 29.47 1.66 5.45
CA GLY A 166 29.82 2.55 4.35
C GLY A 166 30.51 1.82 3.19
N GLN A 167 31.42 0.89 3.51
CA GLN A 167 32.16 0.09 2.53
C GLN A 167 31.28 -0.88 1.74
N LEU A 168 30.11 -1.28 2.26
CA LEU A 168 29.16 -2.13 1.53
C LEU A 168 28.63 -1.49 0.23
N GLY A 169 28.69 -0.15 0.14
CA GLY A 169 28.16 0.60 -1.00
C GLY A 169 26.64 0.47 -1.17
N LEU A 170 26.10 1.12 -2.21
CA LEU A 170 24.68 1.04 -2.57
C LEU A 170 24.52 0.15 -3.79
N LYS A 171 23.60 -0.82 -3.75
CA LYS A 171 23.29 -1.66 -4.92
C LYS A 171 22.46 -0.92 -5.96
N LYS A 172 21.61 0.03 -5.53
CA LYS A 172 20.84 0.87 -6.46
C LYS A 172 21.46 2.25 -6.50
N ALA A 173 21.87 2.68 -7.70
CA ALA A 173 22.32 4.06 -7.92
C ALA A 173 21.18 5.05 -7.63
N THR A 174 21.43 6.03 -6.76
CA THR A 174 20.41 6.97 -6.28
C THR A 174 19.76 7.75 -7.43
N GLU A 175 20.53 8.17 -8.42
CA GLU A 175 20.06 8.94 -9.58
C GLU A 175 19.00 8.21 -10.42
N LYS A 176 19.05 6.86 -10.43
CA LYS A 176 18.13 6.01 -11.20
C LYS A 176 16.84 5.71 -10.44
N LEU A 177 16.70 6.17 -9.19
CA LEU A 177 15.51 5.91 -8.37
C LEU A 177 14.43 6.96 -8.58
N PRO A 178 13.15 6.62 -8.33
CA PRO A 178 12.08 7.61 -8.29
C PRO A 178 12.34 8.74 -7.29
N ALA A 179 11.86 9.95 -7.59
CA ALA A 179 12.13 11.17 -6.80
C ALA A 179 11.74 11.07 -5.31
N TYR A 180 10.75 10.26 -4.95
CA TYR A 180 10.39 10.04 -3.54
C TYR A 180 11.46 9.19 -2.80
N MET A 181 12.08 8.22 -3.48
CA MET A 181 13.16 7.40 -2.92
C MET A 181 14.45 8.22 -2.80
N GLN A 182 14.74 9.06 -3.80
CA GLN A 182 15.87 9.99 -3.74
C GLN A 182 15.76 10.92 -2.52
N ARG A 183 14.58 11.53 -2.31
CA ARG A 183 14.30 12.36 -1.12
C ARG A 183 14.48 11.60 0.20
N ALA A 184 14.04 10.36 0.27
CA ALA A 184 14.27 9.54 1.47
C ALA A 184 15.76 9.30 1.73
N ARG A 185 16.57 9.13 0.68
CA ARG A 185 18.02 8.92 0.80
C ARG A 185 18.82 10.12 1.25
N GLN A 186 18.27 11.33 1.13
CA GLN A 186 18.88 12.52 1.70
C GLN A 186 18.97 12.45 3.23
N ARG A 187 18.02 11.75 3.87
CA ARG A 187 17.99 11.57 5.33
C ARG A 187 18.53 10.21 5.76
N LEU A 188 18.23 9.18 4.97
CA LEU A 188 18.53 7.79 5.27
C LEU A 188 19.27 7.19 4.06
N PRO A 189 20.61 7.30 4.00
CA PRO A 189 21.39 6.99 2.79
C PRO A 189 21.11 5.61 2.19
N ARG A 190 20.80 4.62 3.04
CA ARG A 190 20.53 3.22 2.64
C ARG A 190 19.03 2.90 2.55
N SER A 191 18.16 3.91 2.48
CA SER A 191 16.72 3.70 2.29
C SER A 191 16.43 2.98 0.97
N PHE A 192 15.48 2.03 1.02
CA PHE A 192 15.08 1.14 -0.08
C PHE A 192 16.16 0.20 -0.64
N GLU A 193 17.32 0.10 0.02
CA GLU A 193 18.32 -0.92 -0.28
C GLU A 193 17.85 -2.30 0.24
N PRO A 194 18.02 -3.38 -0.53
CA PRO A 194 17.83 -4.72 -0.02
C PRO A 194 18.88 -5.04 1.06
N TRP A 195 18.50 -5.77 2.10
CA TRP A 195 19.44 -6.25 3.12
C TRP A 195 20.36 -7.32 2.52
N THR A 196 21.67 -7.09 2.56
CA THR A 196 22.67 -8.07 2.14
C THR A 196 23.04 -9.01 3.28
N ARG A 197 23.78 -10.09 2.99
CA ARG A 197 24.23 -11.02 4.04
C ARG A 197 25.22 -10.33 4.98
N GLU A 198 26.09 -9.51 4.42
CA GLU A 198 27.12 -8.74 5.12
C GLU A 198 26.46 -7.70 6.02
N GLU A 199 25.51 -6.92 5.50
CA GLU A 199 24.78 -5.90 6.28
C GLU A 199 23.98 -6.52 7.45
N ARG A 200 23.43 -7.73 7.26
CA ARG A 200 22.76 -8.48 8.33
C ARG A 200 23.74 -8.95 9.40
N GLY A 201 24.95 -9.36 9.00
CA GLY A 201 26.01 -9.72 9.94
C GLY A 201 26.36 -8.55 10.86
N LEU A 202 26.56 -7.36 10.28
CA LEU A 202 26.80 -6.13 11.03
C LEU A 202 25.63 -5.77 11.94
N LEU A 203 24.39 -5.98 11.50
CA LEU A 203 23.21 -5.72 12.34
C LEU A 203 23.16 -6.66 13.54
N ILE A 204 23.42 -7.95 13.35
CA ILE A 204 23.49 -8.93 14.45
C ILE A 204 24.57 -8.51 15.45
N GLU A 205 25.74 -8.13 14.96
CA GLU A 205 26.84 -7.66 15.80
C GLU A 205 26.45 -6.41 16.59
N ALA A 206 25.88 -5.40 15.94
CA ALA A 206 25.46 -4.16 16.60
C ALA A 206 24.37 -4.42 17.67
N MET A 207 23.45 -5.35 17.41
CA MET A 207 22.41 -5.76 18.36
C MET A 207 22.96 -6.46 19.61
N CYS A 208 24.19 -6.99 19.58
CA CYS A 208 24.84 -7.49 20.81
C CYS A 208 25.17 -6.37 21.80
N TYR A 209 25.29 -5.13 21.33
CA TYR A 209 25.69 -3.98 22.15
C TYR A 209 24.53 -3.07 22.53
N THR A 210 23.47 -3.00 21.72
CA THR A 210 22.33 -2.12 21.99
C THR A 210 21.03 -2.68 21.45
N ASN A 211 19.92 -2.43 22.15
CA ASN A 211 18.57 -2.61 21.61
C ASN A 211 17.90 -1.29 21.20
N ASP A 212 18.64 -0.19 21.16
CA ASP A 212 18.12 1.10 20.71
C ASP A 212 18.03 1.15 19.18
N SER A 213 16.80 1.03 18.66
CA SER A 213 16.56 1.06 17.22
C SER A 213 16.84 2.41 16.55
N GLU A 214 16.76 3.52 17.29
CA GLU A 214 17.07 4.85 16.75
C GLU A 214 18.59 5.05 16.64
N ARG A 215 19.34 4.59 17.65
CA ARG A 215 20.81 4.58 17.58
C ARG A 215 21.29 3.72 16.41
N LEU A 216 20.75 2.51 16.28
CA LEU A 216 21.05 1.62 15.15
C LEU A 216 20.62 2.24 13.81
N ALA A 217 19.47 2.90 13.74
CA ALA A 217 19.01 3.58 12.51
C ALA A 217 20.04 4.60 12.01
N GLY A 218 20.64 5.37 12.91
CA GLY A 218 21.70 6.33 12.59
C GLY A 218 22.97 5.68 12.03
N LEU A 219 23.35 4.49 12.50
CA LEU A 219 24.53 3.75 12.02
C LEU A 219 24.29 3.14 10.64
N PHE A 220 23.13 2.51 10.45
CA PHE A 220 22.79 1.81 9.22
C PHE A 220 22.24 2.73 8.13
N GLY A 221 21.99 4.01 8.42
CA GLY A 221 21.37 4.94 7.47
C GLY A 221 20.00 4.44 6.97
N ARG A 222 19.26 3.75 7.84
CA ARG A 222 17.92 3.17 7.60
C ARG A 222 16.97 3.66 8.69
N SER A 223 15.66 3.58 8.46
CA SER A 223 14.68 3.97 9.48
C SER A 223 14.68 2.98 10.65
N ALA A 224 14.41 3.43 11.88
CA ALA A 224 14.27 2.57 13.06
C ALA A 224 13.24 1.44 12.87
N SER A 225 12.12 1.70 12.19
CA SER A 225 11.15 0.66 11.82
C SER A 225 11.76 -0.47 10.97
N ALA A 226 12.67 -0.13 10.04
CA ALA A 226 13.34 -1.13 9.20
C ALA A 226 14.38 -1.94 9.99
N ILE A 227 15.10 -1.29 10.92
CA ILE A 227 16.00 -1.97 11.87
C ILE A 227 15.20 -2.97 12.71
N ARG A 228 14.12 -2.52 13.36
CA ARG A 228 13.29 -3.36 14.22
C ARG A 228 12.79 -4.57 13.47
N ARG A 229 12.21 -4.36 12.28
CA ARG A 229 11.66 -5.44 11.46
C ARG A 229 12.72 -6.47 11.06
N GLU A 230 13.88 -6.03 10.57
CA GLU A 230 14.93 -6.97 10.16
C GLU A 230 15.59 -7.65 11.36
N GLY A 231 15.86 -6.92 12.45
CA GLY A 231 16.46 -7.47 13.67
C GLY A 231 15.58 -8.56 14.30
N LYS A 232 14.27 -8.31 14.43
CA LYS A 232 13.29 -9.31 14.88
C LYS A 232 13.33 -10.57 13.99
N ARG A 233 13.33 -10.39 12.67
CA ARG A 233 13.45 -11.49 11.71
C ARG A 233 14.75 -12.29 11.87
N LEU A 234 15.88 -11.64 12.13
CA LEU A 234 17.18 -12.29 12.31
C LEU A 234 17.23 -13.11 13.62
N ILE A 235 16.67 -12.59 14.71
CA ILE A 235 16.55 -13.31 15.99
C ILE A 235 15.70 -14.57 15.83
N TRP A 236 14.54 -14.43 15.19
CA TRP A 236 13.68 -15.58 14.96
C TRP A 236 14.36 -16.64 14.07
N GLN A 237 15.01 -16.21 12.99
CA GLN A 237 15.74 -17.12 12.10
C GLN A 237 16.91 -17.85 12.80
N SER A 238 17.58 -17.22 13.76
CA SER A 238 18.66 -17.87 14.51
C SER A 238 18.11 -18.95 15.45
N ARG A 239 16.96 -18.71 16.08
CA ARG A 239 16.26 -19.69 16.93
C ARG A 239 15.78 -20.89 16.13
N GLN A 240 15.21 -20.69 14.94
CA GLN A 240 14.75 -21.78 14.07
C GLN A 240 15.87 -22.68 13.56
N LYS A 241 17.10 -22.17 13.46
CA LYS A 241 18.27 -22.96 13.06
C LYS A 241 18.92 -23.72 14.22
N ALA A 242 18.63 -23.31 15.46
CA ALA A 242 19.17 -23.93 16.66
C ALA A 242 18.24 -25.01 17.24
N ALA A 243 16.98 -25.03 16.81
CA ALA A 243 16.00 -26.08 17.07
C ALA A 243 16.18 -27.26 16.11
#